data_AF-A0A9P0ILI3-F1
#
_entry.id   AF-A0A9P0ILI3-F1
#
_cell.length_a   1.000
_cell.length_b   1.000
_cell.length_c   1.000
_cell.angle_alpha   90.00
_cell.angle_beta   90.00
_cell.angle_gamma   90.00
#
_symmetry.space_group_name_H-M   'P 1'
#
loop_
_entity.id
_entity.type
_entity.pdbx_description
1 polymer ?
#
loop_
_entity_poly.entity_id
_entity_poly.type
_entity_poly.pdbx_seq_one_letter_code
_entity_poly.pdbx_strand_id
1 'polypeptide(L)'
;MPEELNDDERQQVADDIVSGFRDSAKLVKCRLTIERININPWCMIGGIASSVCTKDEIVFPTKAASGDALILTKPLGVQLATNAPIWMAEDNENWKKLSQHLSPEDIDEAYQKAIKSMSTLNYLGAKLMQKYKAHCCTDVTGFGIVGHCENLLLFQENDVDFVLTHMPLIKHVKKMSEVLNREQKMMNGRMVETSGGLLIALPSENAENYCKDFLEMSGDECWIVGRVVSGNKKTILENVEIIEV
;
A
#
# COMPACT_ATOMS: atom_id res chain seq x y z
N MET A 1 -0.02 -13.68 -20.40
CA MET A 1 0.77 -12.77 -21.24
C MET A 1 -0.10 -12.26 -22.38
N PRO A 2 0.01 -10.98 -22.75
CA PRO A 2 -0.78 -10.36 -23.82
C PRO A 2 -0.67 -11.13 -25.15
N GLU A 3 -1.78 -11.19 -25.89
CA GLU A 3 -1.85 -11.77 -27.25
C GLU A 3 -1.07 -10.94 -28.28
N GLU A 4 -0.93 -9.64 -28.04
CA GLU A 4 -0.30 -8.67 -28.93
C GLU A 4 1.23 -8.79 -28.99
N LEU A 5 1.85 -9.41 -27.98
CA LEU A 5 3.30 -9.66 -27.96
C LEU A 5 3.63 -10.79 -28.93
N ASN A 6 4.70 -10.60 -29.71
CA ASN A 6 5.27 -11.69 -30.49
C ASN A 6 5.94 -12.73 -29.58
N ASP A 7 6.35 -13.88 -30.11
CA ASP A 7 6.86 -14.99 -29.31
C ASP A 7 8.14 -14.64 -28.52
N ASP A 8 9.06 -13.88 -29.12
CA ASP A 8 10.32 -13.47 -28.48
C ASP A 8 10.06 -12.44 -27.36
N GLU A 9 9.22 -11.43 -27.63
CA GLU A 9 8.79 -10.44 -26.64
C GLU A 9 8.08 -11.11 -25.47
N ARG A 10 7.18 -12.07 -25.76
CA ARG A 10 6.43 -12.77 -24.75
C ARG A 10 7.33 -13.59 -23.85
N GLN A 11 8.32 -14.28 -24.42
CA GLN A 11 9.29 -15.06 -23.67
C GLN A 11 10.12 -14.15 -22.76
N GLN A 12 10.66 -13.05 -23.30
CA GLN A 12 11.47 -12.11 -22.54
C GLN A 12 10.68 -11.51 -21.36
N VAL A 13 9.48 -10.97 -21.62
CA VAL A 13 8.66 -10.35 -20.57
C VAL A 13 8.24 -11.39 -19.52
N ALA A 14 7.93 -12.63 -19.93
CA ALA A 14 7.61 -13.70 -18.99
C ALA A 14 8.81 -14.05 -18.10
N ASP A 15 10.01 -14.14 -18.66
CA ASP A 15 11.23 -14.43 -17.92
C ASP A 15 11.58 -13.33 -16.91
N ASP A 16 11.39 -12.06 -17.30
CA ASP A 16 11.61 -10.91 -16.41
C ASP A 16 10.61 -10.91 -15.23
N ILE A 17 9.33 -11.16 -15.50
CA ILE A 17 8.29 -11.29 -14.46
C ILE A 17 8.64 -12.44 -13.50
N VAL A 18 9.02 -13.60 -14.04
CA VAL A 18 9.38 -14.77 -13.24
C VAL A 18 10.65 -14.50 -12.41
N SER A 19 11.63 -13.79 -12.98
CA SER A 19 12.83 -13.39 -12.25
C SER A 19 12.48 -12.48 -11.07
N GLY A 20 11.62 -11.47 -11.29
CA GLY A 20 11.12 -10.59 -10.23
C GLY A 20 10.44 -11.37 -9.08
N PHE A 21 9.56 -12.32 -9.40
CA PHE A 21 8.95 -13.19 -8.38
C PHE A 21 9.99 -14.00 -7.61
N ARG A 22 10.99 -14.57 -8.29
CA ARG A 22 12.06 -15.32 -7.64
C ARG A 22 12.86 -14.44 -6.69
N ASP A 23 13.15 -13.21 -7.08
CA ASP A 23 13.92 -12.29 -6.25
C ASP A 23 13.13 -11.86 -5.01
N SER A 24 11.84 -11.53 -5.14
CA SER A 24 10.98 -11.29 -3.98
C SER A 24 10.88 -12.51 -3.05
N ALA A 25 10.75 -13.72 -3.61
CA ALA A 25 10.69 -14.95 -2.81
C ALA A 25 11.99 -15.22 -2.03
N LYS A 26 13.16 -14.92 -2.62
CA LYS A 26 14.47 -15.06 -1.96
C LYS A 26 14.59 -14.15 -0.74
N LEU A 27 14.07 -12.93 -0.78
CA LEU A 27 14.12 -11.97 0.34
C LEU A 27 13.53 -12.54 1.64
N VAL A 28 12.51 -13.39 1.53
CA VAL A 28 11.81 -14.01 2.67
C VAL A 28 12.04 -15.52 2.76
N LYS A 29 12.99 -16.07 2.00
CA LYS A 29 13.30 -17.51 1.93
C LYS A 29 12.05 -18.38 1.67
N CYS A 30 11.11 -17.87 0.88
CA CYS A 30 9.91 -18.59 0.48
C CYS A 30 10.21 -19.50 -0.71
N ARG A 31 9.61 -20.69 -0.74
CA ARG A 31 9.66 -21.56 -1.91
C ARG A 31 8.65 -21.06 -2.95
N LEU A 32 9.15 -20.72 -4.13
CA LEU A 32 8.32 -20.34 -5.28
C LEU A 32 8.22 -21.52 -6.25
N THR A 33 6.99 -21.83 -6.66
CA THR A 33 6.69 -22.73 -7.77
C THR A 33 5.91 -21.96 -8.82
N ILE A 34 6.38 -21.95 -10.06
CA ILE A 34 5.64 -21.38 -11.19
C ILE A 34 4.79 -22.48 -11.80
N GLU A 35 3.48 -22.35 -11.69
CA GLU A 35 2.52 -23.37 -12.16
C GLU A 35 2.20 -23.24 -13.65
N ARG A 36 1.73 -22.06 -14.09
CA ARG A 36 1.27 -21.84 -15.47
C ARG A 36 1.52 -20.41 -15.92
N ILE A 37 1.88 -20.26 -17.19
CA ILE A 37 1.90 -19.00 -17.92
C ILE A 37 1.03 -19.20 -19.15
N ASN A 38 -0.11 -18.52 -19.21
CA ASN A 38 -1.07 -18.63 -20.30
C ASN A 38 -1.13 -17.35 -21.12
N ILE A 39 -1.53 -17.47 -22.39
CA ILE A 39 -1.87 -16.33 -23.24
C ILE A 39 -3.26 -15.82 -22.84
N ASN A 40 -3.39 -14.50 -22.75
CA ASN A 40 -4.61 -13.80 -22.39
C ASN A 40 -4.55 -12.39 -23.00
N PRO A 41 -5.66 -11.77 -23.45
CA PRO A 41 -5.62 -10.43 -24.04
C PRO A 41 -4.94 -9.38 -23.14
N TRP A 42 -5.03 -9.54 -21.82
CA TRP A 42 -4.37 -8.67 -20.85
C TRP A 42 -3.24 -9.37 -20.10
N CYS A 43 -2.19 -8.61 -19.76
CA CYS A 43 -1.17 -9.07 -18.84
C CYS A 43 -1.76 -9.18 -17.42
N MET A 44 -1.98 -10.40 -16.95
CA MET A 44 -2.43 -10.68 -15.59
C MET A 44 -1.29 -11.33 -14.81
N ILE A 45 -1.01 -10.79 -13.63
CA ILE A 45 0.06 -11.23 -12.75
C ILE A 45 -0.55 -11.47 -11.36
N GLY A 46 -0.32 -12.64 -10.80
CA GLY A 46 -0.86 -13.03 -9.50
C GLY A 46 -0.26 -14.36 -9.02
N GLY A 47 -0.70 -14.79 -7.83
CA GLY A 47 -0.22 -16.03 -7.24
C GLY A 47 -0.98 -16.38 -5.97
N ILE A 48 -0.57 -17.48 -5.34
CA ILE A 48 -1.12 -17.97 -4.08
C ILE A 48 0.03 -18.03 -3.07
N ALA A 49 -0.18 -17.46 -1.88
CA ALA A 49 0.70 -17.64 -0.74
C ALA A 49 0.00 -18.53 0.29
N SER A 50 0.73 -19.46 0.89
CA SER A 50 0.19 -20.37 1.91
C SER A 50 1.23 -20.63 2.98
N SER A 51 0.79 -20.70 4.23
CA SER A 51 1.61 -21.04 5.39
C SER A 51 0.81 -21.92 6.35
N VAL A 52 1.50 -22.80 7.08
CA VAL A 52 0.93 -23.57 8.18
C VAL A 52 1.47 -22.94 9.46
N CYS A 53 0.58 -22.34 10.25
CA CYS A 53 0.93 -21.59 11.44
C CYS A 53 0.17 -22.13 12.66
N THR A 54 0.80 -22.03 13.82
CA THR A 54 0.16 -22.11 15.13
C THR A 54 -0.65 -20.83 15.40
N LYS A 55 -1.54 -20.87 16.41
CA LYS A 55 -2.35 -19.70 16.77
C LYS A 55 -1.50 -18.51 17.21
N ASP A 56 -0.40 -18.76 17.91
CA ASP A 56 0.46 -17.70 18.46
C ASP A 56 1.27 -16.98 17.37
N GLU A 57 1.45 -17.61 16.21
CA GLU A 57 2.09 -16.99 15.04
C GLU A 57 1.14 -16.04 14.28
N ILE A 58 -0.16 -16.09 14.57
CA ILE A 58 -1.18 -15.30 13.87
C ILE A 58 -1.66 -14.15 14.75
N VAL A 59 -1.50 -12.92 14.26
CA VAL A 59 -2.24 -11.77 14.77
C VAL A 59 -3.61 -11.75 14.09
N PHE A 60 -4.65 -12.16 14.81
CA PHE A 60 -6.02 -12.16 14.27
C PHE A 60 -6.53 -10.72 14.04
N PRO A 61 -7.19 -10.43 12.91
CA PRO A 61 -7.60 -9.07 12.54
C PRO A 61 -8.91 -8.63 13.22
N THR A 62 -9.10 -8.95 14.52
CA THR A 62 -10.41 -8.81 15.19
C THR A 62 -10.37 -8.06 16.53
N LYS A 63 -9.18 -7.67 17.03
CA LYS A 63 -9.01 -7.25 18.43
C LYS A 63 -8.67 -5.77 18.65
N ALA A 64 -8.89 -4.89 17.66
CA ALA A 64 -8.66 -3.45 17.83
C ALA A 64 -9.30 -2.93 19.12
N ALA A 65 -8.57 -2.10 19.86
CA ALA A 65 -9.00 -1.59 21.16
C ALA A 65 -8.91 -0.06 21.21
N SER A 66 -9.83 0.56 21.95
CA SER A 66 -9.75 1.99 22.26
C SER A 66 -8.42 2.29 22.94
N GLY A 67 -7.70 3.29 22.46
CA GLY A 67 -6.34 3.63 22.90
C GLY A 67 -5.23 3.08 22.00
N ASP A 68 -5.55 2.27 20.98
CA ASP A 68 -4.58 1.89 19.96
C ASP A 68 -4.20 3.08 19.06
N ALA A 69 -2.95 3.10 18.62
CA ALA A 69 -2.50 3.90 17.49
C ALA A 69 -2.75 3.14 16.18
N LEU A 70 -3.04 3.87 15.10
CA LEU A 70 -3.10 3.34 13.74
C LEU A 70 -1.79 3.66 13.01
N ILE A 71 -1.07 2.64 12.56
CA ILE A 71 0.19 2.75 11.84
C ILE A 71 -0.02 2.40 10.37
N LEU A 72 0.51 3.21 9.45
CA LEU A 72 0.59 2.88 8.03
C LEU A 72 2.05 2.68 7.62
N THR A 73 2.37 1.56 6.97
CA THR A 73 3.77 1.19 6.66
C THR A 73 4.25 1.54 5.25
N LYS A 74 3.41 2.17 4.42
CA LYS A 74 3.78 2.66 3.09
C LYS A 74 2.97 3.91 2.76
N PRO A 75 3.52 4.83 1.94
CA PRO A 75 2.78 6.00 1.51
C PRO A 75 1.66 5.63 0.54
N LEU A 76 0.66 6.52 0.47
CA LEU A 76 -0.48 6.45 -0.43
C LEU A 76 -0.17 7.13 -1.76
N GLY A 77 -1.06 6.95 -2.75
CA GLY A 77 -1.03 7.70 -4.00
C GLY A 77 -0.37 6.96 -5.17
N VAL A 78 -0.12 5.65 -5.05
CA VAL A 78 0.60 4.89 -6.09
C VAL A 78 -0.12 4.93 -7.43
N GLN A 79 -1.46 4.92 -7.47
CA GLN A 79 -2.22 4.97 -8.73
C GLN A 79 -1.89 6.19 -9.58
N LEU A 80 -1.76 7.38 -8.99
CA LEU A 80 -1.44 8.58 -9.77
C LEU A 80 0.03 8.58 -10.19
N ALA A 81 0.92 8.19 -9.27
CA ALA A 81 2.35 8.09 -9.54
C ALA A 81 2.69 7.08 -10.66
N THR A 82 1.94 5.98 -10.79
CA THR A 82 2.15 4.99 -11.86
C THR A 82 1.47 5.36 -13.17
N ASN A 83 0.35 6.08 -13.12
CA ASN A 83 -0.37 6.47 -14.33
C ASN A 83 0.25 7.68 -15.02
N ALA A 84 0.89 8.60 -14.28
CA ALA A 84 1.45 9.81 -14.84
C ALA A 84 2.53 9.54 -15.93
N PRO A 85 3.49 8.62 -15.75
CA PRO A 85 4.42 8.23 -16.81
C PRO A 85 3.74 7.64 -18.05
N ILE A 86 2.66 6.86 -17.86
CA ILE A 86 1.89 6.28 -18.97
C ILE A 86 1.25 7.40 -19.78
N TRP A 87 0.58 8.34 -19.12
CA TRP A 87 -0.04 9.49 -19.78
C TRP A 87 0.97 10.37 -20.49
N MET A 88 2.18 10.51 -19.91
CA MET A 88 3.30 11.22 -20.53
C MET A 88 3.77 10.52 -21.81
N ALA A 89 3.93 9.20 -21.80
CA ALA A 89 4.32 8.43 -22.97
C ALA A 89 3.25 8.43 -24.08
N GLU A 90 1.97 8.47 -23.70
CA GLU A 90 0.83 8.55 -24.64
C GLU A 90 0.54 9.97 -25.15
N ASP A 91 1.18 11.00 -24.59
CA ASP A 91 0.89 12.43 -24.83
C ASP A 91 -0.62 12.77 -24.75
N ASN A 92 -1.31 12.20 -23.75
CA ASN A 92 -2.76 12.32 -23.64
C ASN A 92 -3.21 13.62 -22.91
N GLU A 93 -4.52 13.84 -22.81
CA GLU A 93 -5.07 15.05 -22.17
C GLU A 93 -4.68 15.23 -20.70
N ASN A 94 -4.50 14.14 -19.95
CA ASN A 94 -4.06 14.24 -18.56
C ASN A 94 -2.62 14.75 -18.50
N TRP A 95 -1.74 14.27 -19.38
CA TRP A 95 -0.37 14.78 -19.45
C TRP A 95 -0.30 16.24 -19.87
N LYS A 96 -1.12 16.68 -20.84
CA LYS A 96 -1.19 18.09 -21.25
C LYS A 96 -1.60 19.04 -20.11
N LYS A 97 -2.36 18.54 -19.13
CA LYS A 97 -2.68 19.30 -17.91
C LYS A 97 -1.53 19.25 -16.90
N LEU A 98 -0.96 18.07 -16.66
CA LEU A 98 0.12 17.88 -15.69
C LEU A 98 1.39 18.65 -16.09
N SER A 99 1.79 18.61 -17.36
CA SER A 99 3.00 19.28 -17.90
C SER A 99 2.99 20.80 -17.77
N GLN A 100 1.84 21.43 -17.49
CA GLN A 100 1.75 22.87 -17.20
C GLN A 100 2.21 23.21 -15.77
N HIS A 101 2.30 22.21 -14.90
CA HIS A 101 2.52 22.38 -13.46
C HIS A 101 3.64 21.50 -12.89
N LEU A 102 3.96 20.39 -13.54
CA LEU A 102 4.94 19.40 -13.11
C LEU A 102 5.91 19.08 -14.25
N SER A 103 7.18 18.94 -13.92
CA SER A 103 8.22 18.54 -14.86
C SER A 103 8.23 17.02 -15.07
N PRO A 104 8.80 16.51 -16.19
CA PRO A 104 9.05 15.08 -16.36
C PRO A 104 9.86 14.48 -15.20
N GLU A 105 10.79 15.24 -14.61
CA GLU A 105 11.59 14.83 -13.46
C GLU A 105 10.73 14.63 -12.20
N ASP A 106 9.73 15.48 -11.96
CA ASP A 106 8.77 15.32 -10.86
C ASP A 106 7.94 14.04 -11.03
N ILE A 107 7.57 13.71 -12.28
CA ILE A 107 6.83 12.49 -12.61
C ILE A 107 7.69 11.25 -12.35
N ASP A 108 8.96 11.26 -12.78
CA ASP A 108 9.88 10.15 -12.54
C ASP A 108 10.15 9.98 -11.04
N GLU A 109 10.36 11.06 -10.28
CA GLU A 109 10.55 11.00 -8.82
C GLU A 109 9.38 10.27 -8.13
N ALA A 110 8.14 10.65 -8.45
CA ALA A 110 6.95 10.00 -7.91
C ALA A 110 6.84 8.53 -8.35
N TYR A 111 7.14 8.24 -9.61
CA TYR A 111 7.10 6.89 -10.16
C TYR A 111 8.10 5.95 -9.50
N GLN A 112 9.37 6.36 -9.35
CA GLN A 112 10.40 5.56 -8.68
C GLN A 112 10.03 5.30 -7.22
N LYS A 113 9.48 6.30 -6.51
CA LYS A 113 8.98 6.12 -5.14
C LYS A 113 7.84 5.10 -5.08
N ALA A 114 6.89 5.15 -6.02
CA ALA A 114 5.80 4.20 -6.10
C ALA A 114 6.29 2.78 -6.40
N ILE A 115 7.19 2.59 -7.38
CA ILE A 115 7.78 1.28 -7.69
C ILE A 115 8.51 0.70 -6.48
N LYS A 116 9.37 1.49 -5.81
CA LYS A 116 10.05 1.07 -4.58
C LYS A 116 9.01 0.65 -3.52
N SER A 117 8.03 1.51 -3.26
CA SER A 117 6.97 1.25 -2.28
C SER A 117 6.23 -0.07 -2.58
N MET A 118 5.74 -0.27 -3.81
CA MET A 118 4.99 -1.47 -4.20
C MET A 118 5.81 -2.76 -4.16
N SER A 119 7.11 -2.68 -4.47
CA SER A 119 8.02 -3.82 -4.48
C SER A 119 8.59 -4.19 -3.10
N THR A 120 8.55 -3.27 -2.12
CA THR A 120 8.90 -3.58 -0.72
C THR A 120 7.89 -4.55 -0.11
N LEU A 121 8.37 -5.67 0.45
CA LEU A 121 7.51 -6.65 1.11
C LEU A 121 7.04 -6.14 2.48
N ASN A 122 5.77 -6.35 2.80
CA ASN A 122 5.20 -6.07 4.13
C ASN A 122 5.72 -7.04 5.23
N TYR A 123 6.71 -7.88 4.93
CA TYR A 123 7.26 -8.91 5.81
C TYR A 123 7.80 -8.35 7.13
N LEU A 124 8.58 -7.27 7.09
CA LEU A 124 9.15 -6.68 8.30
C LEU A 124 8.08 -6.03 9.17
N GLY A 125 7.09 -5.36 8.55
CA GLY A 125 5.95 -4.83 9.28
C GLY A 125 5.16 -5.92 10.01
N ALA A 126 4.85 -7.02 9.30
CA ALA A 126 4.18 -8.18 9.89
C ALA A 126 5.00 -8.83 11.03
N LYS A 127 6.32 -8.89 10.90
CA LYS A 127 7.19 -9.44 11.96
C LYS A 127 7.19 -8.58 13.22
N LEU A 128 7.17 -7.26 13.07
CA LEU A 128 7.16 -6.31 14.19
C LEU A 128 5.81 -6.27 14.92
N MET A 129 4.70 -6.61 14.25
CA MET A 129 3.38 -6.70 14.87
C MET A 129 3.37 -7.58 16.12
N GLN A 130 4.02 -8.75 16.06
CA GLN A 130 4.10 -9.67 17.21
C GLN A 130 4.91 -9.06 18.37
N LYS A 131 6.06 -8.44 18.07
CA LYS A 131 6.93 -7.79 19.06
C LYS A 131 6.19 -6.68 19.82
N TYR A 132 5.40 -5.89 19.10
CA TYR A 132 4.72 -4.71 19.63
C TYR A 132 3.25 -4.93 19.97
N LYS A 133 2.83 -6.20 20.00
CA LYS A 133 1.47 -6.63 20.43
C LYS A 133 0.36 -5.96 19.62
N ALA A 134 0.50 -5.94 18.30
CA ALA A 134 -0.57 -5.46 17.43
C ALA A 134 -1.86 -6.24 17.67
N HIS A 135 -2.96 -5.51 17.64
CA HIS A 135 -4.30 -6.03 17.90
C HIS A 135 -5.02 -6.44 16.62
N CYS A 136 -4.79 -5.73 15.51
CA CYS A 136 -5.29 -6.13 14.21
C CYS A 136 -4.48 -5.47 13.09
N CYS A 137 -4.66 -5.97 11.87
CA CYS A 137 -4.05 -5.41 10.68
C CYS A 137 -4.91 -5.69 9.44
N THR A 138 -4.86 -4.79 8.48
CA THR A 138 -5.25 -5.01 7.07
C THR A 138 -4.14 -4.45 6.19
N ASP A 139 -3.99 -4.94 4.96
CA ASP A 139 -3.27 -4.21 3.92
C ASP A 139 -4.16 -3.11 3.32
N VAL A 140 -3.54 -2.09 2.71
CA VAL A 140 -4.24 -1.06 1.93
C VAL A 140 -3.96 -1.28 0.44
N THR A 141 -5.00 -1.63 -0.32
CA THR A 141 -4.93 -1.89 -1.76
C THR A 141 -6.08 -1.17 -2.49
N GLY A 142 -6.90 -1.91 -3.25
CA GLY A 142 -7.75 -1.32 -4.29
C GLY A 142 -8.88 -0.42 -3.78
N PHE A 143 -9.27 -0.53 -2.51
CA PHE A 143 -10.37 0.25 -1.92
C PHE A 143 -9.92 1.57 -1.29
N GLY A 144 -8.61 1.81 -1.24
CA GLY A 144 -8.01 2.94 -0.52
C GLY A 144 -8.07 2.79 0.99
N ILE A 145 -7.31 3.62 1.71
CA ILE A 145 -7.14 3.50 3.16
C ILE A 145 -8.47 3.47 3.91
N VAL A 146 -9.44 4.31 3.55
CA VAL A 146 -10.75 4.33 4.21
C VAL A 146 -11.57 3.08 3.91
N GLY A 147 -11.54 2.57 2.68
CA GLY A 147 -12.25 1.33 2.34
C GLY A 147 -11.70 0.12 3.09
N HIS A 148 -10.38 0.06 3.28
CA HIS A 148 -9.75 -1.00 4.07
C HIS A 148 -9.99 -0.82 5.58
N CYS A 149 -10.03 0.41 6.12
CA CYS A 149 -10.48 0.67 7.48
C CYS A 149 -11.91 0.17 7.73
N GLU A 150 -12.85 0.54 6.85
CA GLU A 150 -14.25 0.12 6.93
C GLU A 150 -14.38 -1.40 6.92
N ASN A 151 -13.66 -2.08 6.01
CA ASN A 151 -13.65 -3.53 5.95
C ASN A 151 -13.09 -4.17 7.23
N LEU A 152 -11.96 -3.65 7.75
CA LEU A 152 -11.36 -4.17 8.98
C LEU A 152 -12.29 -3.97 10.19
N LEU A 153 -12.99 -2.84 10.28
CA LEU A 153 -13.96 -2.55 11.34
C LEU A 153 -15.12 -3.55 11.41
N LEU A 154 -15.56 -4.11 10.27
CA LEU A 154 -16.62 -5.13 10.23
C LEU A 154 -16.29 -6.37 11.06
N PHE A 155 -15.01 -6.72 11.16
CA PHE A 155 -14.53 -7.91 11.86
C PHE A 155 -14.09 -7.66 13.31
N GLN A 156 -14.16 -6.41 13.80
CA GLN A 156 -13.74 -6.13 15.17
C GLN A 156 -14.75 -6.67 16.19
N GLU A 157 -14.23 -7.31 17.22
CA GLU A 157 -15.01 -7.81 18.36
C GLU A 157 -15.45 -6.66 19.28
N ASN A 158 -14.62 -5.61 19.39
CA ASN A 158 -14.91 -4.42 20.17
C ASN A 158 -15.69 -3.38 19.35
N ASP A 159 -16.52 -2.60 20.04
CA ASP A 159 -17.22 -1.45 19.49
C ASP A 159 -16.28 -0.23 19.47
N VAL A 160 -15.55 -0.10 18.36
CA VAL A 160 -14.53 0.95 18.16
C VAL A 160 -14.71 1.66 16.82
N ASP A 161 -14.22 2.90 16.76
CA ASP A 161 -14.07 3.68 15.52
C ASP A 161 -12.58 3.89 15.22
N PHE A 162 -12.25 3.99 13.94
CA PHE A 162 -10.92 4.37 13.47
C PHE A 162 -10.93 5.85 13.10
N VAL A 163 -10.10 6.65 13.75
CA VAL A 163 -9.95 8.08 13.46
C VAL A 163 -8.63 8.30 12.75
N LEU A 164 -8.69 8.69 11.48
CA LEU A 164 -7.52 9.06 10.69
C LEU A 164 -7.31 10.57 10.77
N THR A 165 -6.07 10.96 11.08
CA THR A 165 -5.64 12.36 11.21
C THR A 165 -4.50 12.71 10.28
N HIS A 166 -3.77 11.72 9.74
CA HIS A 166 -2.69 11.96 8.79
C HIS A 166 -2.76 10.98 7.62
N MET A 167 -2.28 11.42 6.46
CA MET A 167 -2.11 10.58 5.27
C MET A 167 -0.73 10.85 4.67
N PRO A 168 0.24 9.92 4.80
CA PRO A 168 1.51 10.02 4.09
C PRO A 168 1.26 9.76 2.61
N LEU A 169 1.70 10.69 1.78
CA LEU A 169 1.41 10.72 0.35
C LEU A 169 2.72 10.87 -0.42
N ILE A 170 2.88 10.07 -1.48
CA ILE A 170 4.04 10.23 -2.37
C ILE A 170 4.07 11.68 -2.88
N LYS A 171 5.25 12.31 -2.78
CA LYS A 171 5.49 13.67 -3.25
C LYS A 171 4.97 13.87 -4.69
N HIS A 172 4.48 15.08 -4.96
CA HIS A 172 3.84 15.50 -6.22
C HIS A 172 2.44 14.90 -6.48
N VAL A 173 2.06 13.78 -5.84
CA VAL A 173 0.74 13.17 -6.06
C VAL A 173 -0.39 14.11 -5.61
N LYS A 174 -0.19 14.88 -4.54
CA LYS A 174 -1.15 15.92 -4.15
C LYS A 174 -1.39 16.89 -5.30
N LYS A 175 -0.31 17.39 -5.90
CA LYS A 175 -0.39 18.33 -7.02
C LYS A 175 -1.02 17.71 -8.26
N MET A 176 -0.67 16.46 -8.58
CA MET A 176 -1.30 15.72 -9.66
C MET A 176 -2.81 15.58 -9.43
N SER A 177 -3.21 15.28 -8.20
CA SER A 177 -4.61 15.17 -7.82
C SER A 177 -5.35 16.50 -7.99
N GLU A 178 -4.73 17.62 -7.62
CA GLU A 178 -5.29 18.97 -7.81
C GLU A 178 -5.52 19.29 -9.28
N VAL A 179 -4.47 19.14 -10.10
CA VAL A 179 -4.53 19.46 -11.54
C VAL A 179 -5.57 18.61 -12.29
N LEU A 180 -5.79 17.37 -11.84
CA LEU A 180 -6.72 16.43 -12.45
C LEU A 180 -8.13 16.48 -11.85
N ASN A 181 -8.41 17.39 -10.91
CA ASN A 181 -9.68 17.49 -10.17
C ASN A 181 -10.07 16.18 -9.46
N ARG A 182 -9.09 15.56 -8.80
CA ARG A 182 -9.24 14.29 -8.07
C ARG A 182 -9.07 14.46 -6.55
N GLU A 183 -8.95 15.70 -6.04
CA GLU A 183 -8.68 15.95 -4.62
C GLU A 183 -9.74 15.33 -3.72
N GLN A 184 -11.02 15.36 -4.12
CA GLN A 184 -12.08 14.78 -3.31
C GLN A 184 -11.88 13.28 -3.08
N LYS A 185 -11.42 12.53 -4.09
CA LYS A 185 -11.13 11.10 -3.96
C LYS A 185 -9.93 10.85 -3.03
N MET A 186 -8.91 11.70 -3.12
CA MET A 186 -7.74 11.70 -2.23
C MET A 186 -8.13 12.01 -0.79
N MET A 187 -8.79 13.14 -0.55
CA MET A 187 -9.18 13.60 0.78
C MET A 187 -10.16 12.67 1.47
N ASN A 188 -10.99 11.93 0.72
CA ASN A 188 -11.86 10.90 1.26
C ASN A 188 -11.15 9.56 1.52
N GLY A 189 -9.83 9.46 1.29
CA GLY A 189 -9.02 8.26 1.49
C GLY A 189 -9.42 7.09 0.59
N ARG A 190 -9.94 7.38 -0.62
CA ARG A 190 -10.42 6.39 -1.60
C ARG A 190 -9.52 6.25 -2.83
N MET A 191 -8.28 6.73 -2.76
CA MET A 191 -7.31 6.45 -3.82
C MET A 191 -7.04 4.96 -3.91
N VAL A 192 -6.95 4.45 -5.14
CA VAL A 192 -6.65 3.04 -5.36
C VAL A 192 -5.17 2.85 -5.07
N GLU A 193 -4.86 1.87 -4.23
CA GLU A 193 -3.49 1.44 -3.99
C GLU A 193 -3.26 0.05 -4.60
N THR A 194 -2.02 -0.25 -4.99
CA THR A 194 -1.59 -1.57 -5.44
C THR A 194 -0.40 -1.96 -4.58
N SER A 195 -0.40 -3.15 -3.98
CA SER A 195 0.68 -3.59 -3.07
C SER A 195 1.04 -2.54 -1.99
N GLY A 196 0.02 -1.89 -1.42
CA GLY A 196 0.24 -0.87 -0.40
C GLY A 196 0.68 -1.43 0.95
N GLY A 197 0.76 -0.54 1.94
CA GLY A 197 1.28 -0.86 3.26
C GLY A 197 0.30 -1.63 4.12
N LEU A 198 0.77 -2.07 5.27
CA LEU A 198 -0.07 -2.53 6.36
C LEU A 198 -0.65 -1.32 7.09
N LEU A 199 -1.95 -1.37 7.39
CA LEU A 199 -2.62 -0.55 8.38
C LEU A 199 -2.79 -1.38 9.64
N ILE A 200 -2.05 -1.02 10.70
CA ILE A 200 -1.91 -1.80 11.93
C ILE A 200 -2.51 -1.03 13.10
N ALA A 201 -3.35 -1.67 13.91
CA ALA A 201 -3.74 -1.15 15.21
C ALA A 201 -2.87 -1.82 16.29
N LEU A 202 -2.23 -1.02 17.13
CA LEU A 202 -1.40 -1.51 18.24
C LEU A 202 -1.43 -0.53 19.42
N PRO A 203 -1.10 -0.97 20.66
CA PRO A 203 -1.13 -0.10 21.84
C PRO A 203 -0.30 1.18 21.63
N SER A 204 -0.89 2.35 21.88
CA SER A 204 -0.26 3.64 21.55
C SER A 204 1.11 3.85 22.20
N GLU A 205 1.36 3.29 23.38
CA GLU A 205 2.66 3.33 24.06
C GLU A 205 3.79 2.60 23.29
N ASN A 206 3.43 1.72 22.36
CA ASN A 206 4.37 0.96 21.53
C ASN A 206 4.58 1.56 20.13
N ALA A 207 3.76 2.53 19.72
CA ALA A 207 3.72 3.06 18.35
C ALA A 207 5.05 3.68 17.89
N GLU A 208 5.62 4.56 18.70
CA GLU A 208 6.91 5.21 18.44
C GLU A 208 8.04 4.19 18.30
N ASN A 209 8.10 3.20 19.21
CA ASN A 209 9.11 2.15 19.18
C ASN A 209 8.93 1.22 17.97
N TYR A 210 7.68 0.92 17.58
CA TYR A 210 7.40 0.19 16.35
C TYR A 210 7.97 0.93 15.13
N CYS A 211 7.71 2.23 14.98
CA CYS A 211 8.19 2.96 13.81
C CYS A 211 9.69 3.20 13.82
N LYS A 212 10.31 3.38 14.99
CA LYS A 212 11.76 3.40 15.11
C LYS A 212 12.40 2.09 14.64
N ASP A 213 11.93 0.95 15.14
CA ASP A 213 12.47 -0.35 14.74
C ASP A 213 12.19 -0.66 13.27
N PHE A 214 11.00 -0.26 12.77
CA PHE A 214 10.66 -0.42 11.36
C PHE A 214 11.66 0.32 10.48
N LEU A 215 11.98 1.57 10.81
CA LEU A 215 12.98 2.36 10.11
C LEU A 215 14.38 1.73 10.20
N GLU A 216 14.82 1.33 11.40
CA GLU A 216 16.14 0.72 11.61
C GLU A 216 16.30 -0.60 10.84
N MET A 217 15.24 -1.40 10.73
CA MET A 217 15.28 -2.71 10.08
C MET A 217 15.04 -2.66 8.57
N SER A 218 14.17 -1.77 8.10
CA SER A 218 13.76 -1.72 6.69
C SER A 218 14.48 -0.62 5.89
N GLY A 219 14.94 0.44 6.56
CA GLY A 219 15.38 1.67 5.91
C GLY A 219 14.23 2.51 5.32
N ASP A 220 12.99 2.10 5.53
CA ASP A 220 11.77 2.82 5.11
C ASP A 220 11.01 3.35 6.33
N GLU A 221 10.27 4.45 6.16
CA GLU A 221 9.48 5.06 7.23
C GLU A 221 8.09 4.42 7.36
N CYS A 222 7.51 4.49 8.56
CA CYS A 222 6.08 4.33 8.79
C CYS A 222 5.52 5.51 9.56
N TRP A 223 4.19 5.66 9.52
CA TRP A 223 3.51 6.83 10.07
C TRP A 223 2.41 6.40 11.03
N ILE A 224 2.33 7.10 12.17
CA ILE A 224 1.16 7.07 13.03
C ILE A 224 0.09 7.94 12.33
N VAL A 225 -0.85 7.29 11.66
CA VAL A 225 -1.87 7.95 10.82
C VAL A 225 -3.16 8.28 11.55
N GLY A 226 -3.30 7.80 12.79
CA GLY A 226 -4.53 7.95 13.52
C GLY A 226 -4.56 7.17 14.83
N ARG A 227 -5.78 6.96 15.33
CA ARG A 227 -6.05 6.30 16.60
C ARG A 227 -7.36 5.51 16.55
N VAL A 228 -7.49 4.56 17.46
CA VAL A 228 -8.72 3.82 17.71
C VAL A 228 -9.40 4.38 18.96
N VAL A 229 -10.70 4.65 18.86
CA VAL A 229 -11.52 5.15 19.96
C VAL A 229 -12.74 4.26 20.15
N SER A 230 -13.36 4.28 21.33
CA SER A 230 -14.66 3.64 21.53
C SER A 230 -15.70 4.24 20.59
N GLY A 231 -16.50 3.40 19.93
CA GLY A 231 -17.29 3.84 18.79
C GLY A 231 -18.31 2.83 18.31
N ASN A 232 -18.78 2.98 17.07
CA ASN A 232 -19.79 2.12 16.44
C ASN A 232 -19.34 1.66 15.05
N LYS A 233 -18.07 1.24 14.92
CA LYS A 233 -17.48 0.67 13.70
C LYS A 233 -17.49 1.62 12.51
N LYS A 234 -17.12 2.88 12.75
CA LYS A 234 -16.98 3.93 11.73
C LYS A 234 -15.52 4.30 11.49
N THR A 235 -15.24 4.65 10.24
CA THR A 235 -14.00 5.37 9.90
C THR A 235 -14.30 6.86 9.89
N ILE A 236 -13.52 7.63 10.64
CA ILE A 236 -13.66 9.07 10.81
C ILE A 236 -12.41 9.74 10.26
N LEU A 237 -12.60 10.74 9.39
CA LEU A 237 -11.53 11.61 8.91
C LEU A 237 -11.58 12.91 9.72
N GLU A 238 -10.59 13.13 10.57
CA GLU A 238 -10.55 14.27 11.50
C GLU A 238 -9.41 15.22 11.10
N ASN A 239 -9.75 16.31 10.41
CA ASN A 239 -8.80 17.35 9.98
C ASN A 239 -7.51 16.77 9.38
N VAL A 240 -7.68 15.84 8.43
CA VAL A 240 -6.58 15.03 7.89
C VAL A 240 -5.45 15.91 7.33
N GLU A 241 -4.27 15.78 7.92
CA GLU A 241 -3.04 16.39 7.43
C GLU A 241 -2.37 15.49 6.38
N ILE A 242 -1.95 16.09 5.26
CA ILE A 242 -1.19 15.38 4.22
C ILE A 242 0.30 15.54 4.51
N ILE A 243 0.99 14.42 4.69
CA ILE A 243 2.45 14.39 4.87
C ILE A 243 3.07 13.98 3.53
N GLU A 244 3.75 14.88 2.84
CA GLU A 244 4.43 14.54 1.58
C GLU A 244 5.76 13.82 1.85
N VAL A 245 5.99 12.68 1.19
CA VAL A 245 7.15 11.79 1.41
C VAL A 245 7.77 11.23 0.14
#